data_AF-A0AAV4N2S3-F1
#
_entry.id   AF-A0AAV4N2S3-F1
#
_cell.length_a   1.000
_cell.length_b   1.000
_cell.length_c   1.000
_cell.angle_alpha   90.00
_cell.angle_beta   90.00
_cell.angle_gamma   90.00
#
_symmetry.space_group_name_H-M   'P 1'
#
loop_
_entity.id
_entity.type
_entity.pdbx_description
1 polymer ?
#
loop_
_entity_poly.entity_id
_entity_poly.type
_entity_poly.pdbx_seq_one_letter_code
_entity_poly.pdbx_strand_id
1 'polypeptide(L)'
;MSSVEHKLLKKALLQQVLNTKNPNLTHDALVLRVLQRIAKLAHVSWDDLMDICKQGACRLDSELHELVLDIWEKRKQPTMDEQHCVERILARDYVRSVDLLKWAQILAKSSVVGKNVWKLFAVDGSVGNDLNKYVDRFRWTDGIKAIHVSAVRMLYEHCDTPEQVKSVVENALEQKEDSLAQVYVDCVGKDNLDEIRKWLEKMVVDDKKIIVKRQNKNRKRRKTDTIEEELSNGSEDAEENLPEM
;
A
#
# COMPACT_ATOMS: atom_id res chain seq x y z
N MET A 1 25.76 18.15 2.12
CA MET A 1 25.69 19.29 3.05
C MET A 1 26.36 18.91 4.36
N SER A 2 27.25 19.76 4.87
CA SER A 2 27.93 19.53 6.14
C SER A 2 27.00 19.74 7.34
N SER A 3 27.33 19.16 8.50
CA SER A 3 26.60 19.34 9.78
C SER A 3 26.45 20.82 10.17
N VAL A 4 27.41 21.66 9.76
CA VAL A 4 27.44 23.10 10.04
C VAL A 4 26.44 23.86 9.16
N GLU A 5 26.36 23.55 7.87
CA GLU A 5 25.39 24.14 6.94
C GLU A 5 23.96 23.84 7.36
N HIS A 6 23.70 22.61 7.81
CA HIS A 6 22.37 22.21 8.28
C HIS A 6 21.96 23.01 9.54
N LYS A 7 22.88 23.19 10.50
CA LYS A 7 22.64 24.00 11.71
C LYS A 7 22.38 25.47 11.38
N LEU A 8 23.12 26.03 10.43
CA LEU A 8 22.94 27.42 9.97
C LEU A 8 21.62 27.62 9.25
N LEU A 9 21.24 26.70 8.34
CA LEU A 9 19.95 26.73 7.65
C LEU A 9 18.79 26.64 8.63
N LYS A 10 18.86 25.69 9.59
CA LYS A 10 17.85 25.55 10.65
C LYS A 10 17.71 26.83 11.48
N LYS A 11 18.84 27.43 11.88
CA LYS A 11 18.85 28.68 12.66
C LYS A 11 18.28 29.86 11.87
N ALA A 12 18.64 29.99 10.59
CA ALA A 12 18.13 31.04 9.70
C ALA A 12 16.62 30.91 9.45
N LEU A 13 16.13 29.70 9.21
CA LEU A 13 14.69 29.42 9.03
C LEU A 13 13.90 29.72 10.31
N LEU A 14 14.39 29.27 11.47
CA LEU A 14 13.74 29.54 12.76
C LEU A 14 13.70 31.04 13.07
N GLN A 15 14.80 31.76 12.84
CA GLN A 15 14.89 33.19 13.15
C GLN A 15 13.97 34.04 12.26
N GLN A 16 13.77 33.64 11.00
CA GLN A 16 12.79 34.29 10.12
C GLN A 16 11.33 34.04 10.55
N VAL A 17 11.00 32.85 11.05
CA VAL A 17 9.62 32.55 11.49
C VAL A 17 9.30 33.16 12.86
N LEU A 18 10.27 33.23 13.76
CA LEU A 18 10.13 33.83 15.09
C LEU A 18 10.01 35.37 15.06
N ASN A 19 10.50 36.02 14.00
CA ASN A 19 10.38 37.48 13.82
C ASN A 19 8.96 37.98 13.53
N THR A 20 7.94 37.12 13.59
CA THR A 20 6.57 37.48 13.19
C THR A 20 5.78 38.26 14.26
N LYS A 21 6.38 38.57 15.43
CA LYS A 21 5.76 39.31 16.56
C LYS A 21 4.35 38.83 16.94
N ASN A 22 3.98 37.61 16.56
CA ASN A 22 2.62 37.10 16.73
C ASN A 22 2.54 36.39 18.09
N PRO A 23 1.79 36.93 19.08
CA PRO A 23 1.70 36.35 20.41
C PRO A 23 0.94 35.01 20.43
N ASN A 24 0.23 34.67 19.34
CA ASN A 24 -0.56 33.44 19.21
C ASN A 24 0.14 32.38 18.36
N LEU A 25 1.45 32.51 18.12
CA LEU A 25 2.21 31.52 17.37
C LEU A 25 2.34 30.23 18.18
N THR A 26 1.52 29.24 17.87
CA THR A 26 1.66 27.89 18.44
C THR A 26 2.85 27.16 17.83
N HIS A 27 3.33 26.12 18.51
CA HIS A 27 4.36 25.22 17.98
C HIS A 27 3.97 24.67 16.59
N ASP A 28 2.71 24.28 16.42
CA ASP A 28 2.23 23.71 15.16
C ASP A 28 2.19 24.75 14.03
N ALA A 29 1.82 25.99 14.34
CA ALA A 29 1.88 27.10 13.39
C ALA A 29 3.33 27.45 13.00
N LEU A 30 4.29 27.32 13.91
CA LEU A 30 5.72 27.46 13.64
C LEU A 30 6.21 26.35 12.70
N VAL A 31 5.89 25.08 12.99
CA VAL A 31 6.24 23.93 12.15
C VAL A 31 5.67 24.08 10.74
N LEU A 32 4.38 24.42 10.62
CA LEU A 32 3.73 24.63 9.31
C LEU A 32 4.40 25.74 8.49
N ARG A 33 4.80 26.85 9.12
CA ARG A 33 5.52 27.93 8.43
C ARG A 33 6.91 27.52 7.96
N VAL A 34 7.62 26.72 8.76
CA VAL A 34 8.92 26.15 8.35
C VAL A 34 8.73 25.21 7.15
N LEU A 35 7.72 24.32 7.19
CA LEU A 35 7.40 23.41 6.10
C LEU A 35 7.00 24.15 4.82
N GLN A 36 6.13 25.18 4.91
CA GLN A 36 5.78 26.04 3.77
C GLN A 36 7.01 26.69 3.13
N ARG A 37 7.95 27.12 3.97
CA ARG A 37 9.17 27.77 3.49
C ARG A 37 10.12 26.77 2.82
N ILE A 38 10.28 25.59 3.38
CA ILE A 38 11.06 24.49 2.78
C ILE A 38 10.46 24.11 1.43
N ALA A 39 9.14 23.93 1.34
CA ALA A 39 8.44 23.64 0.09
C ALA A 39 8.71 24.70 -0.98
N LYS A 40 8.60 25.99 -0.60
CA LYS A 40 8.92 27.11 -1.50
C LYS A 40 10.37 27.11 -1.98
N LEU A 41 11.34 26.76 -1.11
CA LEU A 41 12.75 26.66 -1.49
C LEU A 41 13.02 25.46 -2.40
N ALA A 42 12.28 24.36 -2.23
CA ALA A 42 12.37 23.16 -3.04
C ALA A 42 11.54 23.23 -4.34
N HIS A 43 10.88 24.37 -4.62
CA HIS A 43 9.95 24.53 -5.73
C HIS A 43 8.80 23.50 -5.77
N VAL A 44 8.39 23.02 -4.59
CA VAL A 44 7.25 22.10 -4.42
C VAL A 44 6.01 22.93 -4.08
N SER A 45 4.90 22.70 -4.77
CA SER A 45 3.66 23.42 -4.48
C SER A 45 3.09 22.98 -3.12
N TRP A 46 2.39 23.90 -2.45
CA TRP A 46 1.75 23.57 -1.17
C TRP A 46 0.66 22.51 -1.35
N ASP A 47 -0.04 22.52 -2.47
CA ASP A 47 -1.05 21.53 -2.82
C ASP A 47 -0.42 20.14 -2.99
N ASP A 48 0.72 20.04 -3.66
CA ASP A 48 1.46 18.76 -3.79
C ASP A 48 1.90 18.23 -2.42
N LEU A 49 2.40 19.11 -1.54
CA LEU A 49 2.83 18.72 -0.20
C LEU A 49 1.65 18.26 0.65
N MET A 50 0.53 18.97 0.60
CA MET A 50 -0.70 18.59 1.29
C MET A 50 -1.32 17.33 0.71
N ASP A 51 -1.21 17.09 -0.59
CA ASP A 51 -1.64 15.86 -1.23
C ASP A 51 -0.80 14.66 -0.78
N ILE A 52 0.52 14.82 -0.65
CA ILE A 52 1.39 13.79 -0.05
C ILE A 52 0.96 13.48 1.38
N CYS A 53 0.68 14.51 2.19
CA CYS A 53 0.20 14.34 3.57
C CYS A 53 -1.19 13.68 3.63
N LYS A 54 -2.13 14.07 2.76
CA LYS A 54 -3.51 13.57 2.75
C LYS A 54 -3.62 12.14 2.23
N GLN A 55 -2.77 11.73 1.30
CA GLN A 55 -2.90 10.44 0.63
C GLN A 55 -2.39 9.27 1.50
N GLY A 56 -1.69 9.54 2.59
CA GLY A 56 -1.00 8.52 3.37
C GLY A 56 0.17 7.98 2.55
N ALA A 57 1.29 8.69 2.60
CA ALA A 57 2.44 8.37 1.78
C ALA A 57 2.98 6.98 2.13
N CYS A 58 3.17 6.16 1.11
CA CYS A 58 3.90 4.90 1.22
C CYS A 58 5.39 5.21 1.19
N ARG A 59 6.14 4.74 2.18
CA ARG A 59 7.59 4.95 2.22
C ARG A 59 8.29 3.79 1.52
N LEU A 60 9.26 4.13 0.68
CA LEU A 60 10.26 3.20 0.16
C LEU A 60 11.58 3.57 0.81
N ASP A 61 12.14 2.64 1.58
CA ASP A 61 13.51 2.77 2.07
C ASP A 61 14.51 2.30 0.99
N SER A 62 15.80 2.49 1.25
CA SER A 62 16.86 2.16 0.30
C SER A 62 16.83 0.69 -0.13
N GLU A 63 16.54 -0.24 0.77
CA GLU A 63 16.45 -1.68 0.46
C GLU A 63 15.27 -1.98 -0.48
N LEU A 64 14.11 -1.32 -0.26
CA LEU A 64 12.97 -1.46 -1.14
C LEU A 64 13.21 -0.82 -2.51
N HIS A 65 13.93 0.30 -2.57
CA HIS A 65 14.37 0.90 -3.84
C HIS A 65 15.24 -0.06 -4.65
N GLU A 66 16.20 -0.72 -4.02
CA GLU A 66 17.05 -1.73 -4.66
C GLU A 66 16.23 -2.93 -5.16
N LEU A 67 15.26 -3.41 -4.36
CA LEU A 67 14.33 -4.46 -4.80
C LEU A 67 13.49 -4.03 -6.00
N VAL A 68 13.01 -2.78 -6.03
CA VAL A 68 12.27 -2.23 -7.18
C VAL A 68 13.14 -2.27 -8.43
N LEU A 69 14.40 -1.83 -8.32
CA LEU A 69 15.36 -1.83 -9.42
C LEU A 69 15.66 -3.24 -9.92
N ASP A 70 15.96 -4.18 -9.03
CA ASP A 70 16.23 -5.58 -9.40
C ASP A 70 15.04 -6.24 -10.12
N ILE A 71 13.81 -6.00 -9.65
CA ILE A 71 12.60 -6.48 -10.30
C ILE A 71 12.44 -5.83 -11.68
N TRP A 72 12.74 -4.55 -11.80
CA TRP A 72 12.60 -3.78 -13.03
C TRP A 72 13.62 -4.19 -14.10
N GLU A 73 14.89 -4.38 -13.74
CA GLU A 73 15.97 -4.74 -14.66
C GLU A 73 15.77 -6.13 -15.28
N LYS A 74 15.09 -7.03 -14.59
CA LYS A 74 14.72 -8.37 -15.10
C LYS A 74 13.64 -8.31 -16.18
N ARG A 75 13.07 -7.14 -16.44
CA ARG A 75 11.98 -6.95 -17.39
C ARG A 75 12.50 -6.74 -18.80
N LYS A 76 12.23 -7.71 -19.68
CA LYS A 76 12.76 -7.72 -21.05
C LYS A 76 12.13 -6.69 -21.99
N GLN A 77 10.84 -6.39 -21.86
CA GLN A 77 10.10 -5.47 -22.75
C GLN A 77 8.97 -4.75 -22.00
N PRO A 78 9.28 -3.73 -21.19
CA PRO A 78 8.25 -2.92 -20.57
C PRO A 78 7.51 -2.05 -21.60
N THR A 79 6.21 -1.83 -21.37
CA THR A 79 5.47 -0.78 -22.08
C THR A 79 5.84 0.62 -21.53
N MET A 80 5.59 1.67 -22.31
CA MET A 80 5.82 3.05 -21.84
C MET A 80 5.04 3.39 -20.57
N ASP A 81 3.81 2.86 -20.43
CA ASP A 81 3.01 3.09 -19.24
C ASP A 81 3.61 2.45 -17.98
N GLU A 82 4.22 1.28 -18.14
CA GLU A 82 4.93 0.58 -17.08
C GLU A 82 6.23 1.29 -16.70
N GLN A 83 6.97 1.77 -17.70
CA GLN A 83 8.18 2.55 -17.49
C GLN A 83 7.88 3.83 -16.71
N HIS A 84 6.91 4.63 -17.16
CA HIS A 84 6.51 5.83 -16.44
C HIS A 84 6.01 5.53 -15.02
N CYS A 85 5.36 4.38 -14.81
CA CYS A 85 4.94 3.97 -13.47
C CYS A 85 6.14 3.76 -12.54
N VAL A 86 7.12 2.98 -12.98
CA VAL A 86 8.31 2.66 -12.18
C VAL A 86 9.20 3.88 -11.98
N GLU A 87 9.37 4.74 -12.99
CA GLU A 87 10.09 6.01 -12.86
C GLU A 87 9.48 6.92 -11.78
N ARG A 88 8.13 7.01 -11.71
CA ARG A 88 7.46 7.78 -10.65
C ARG A 88 7.68 7.21 -9.26
N ILE A 89 7.79 5.89 -9.15
CA ILE A 89 8.05 5.17 -7.89
C ILE A 89 9.49 5.41 -7.45
N LEU A 90 10.45 5.25 -8.36
CA LEU A 90 11.88 5.39 -8.06
C LEU A 90 12.33 6.84 -7.86
N ALA A 91 11.62 7.82 -8.43
CA ALA A 91 11.97 9.23 -8.30
C ALA A 91 11.68 9.83 -6.91
N ARG A 92 11.06 9.07 -5.98
CA ARG A 92 10.56 9.59 -4.70
C ARG A 92 10.73 8.58 -3.58
N ASP A 93 11.16 9.05 -2.41
CA ASP A 93 11.16 8.24 -1.17
C ASP A 93 9.73 7.95 -0.67
N TYR A 94 8.79 8.82 -1.05
CA TYR A 94 7.38 8.77 -0.68
C TYR A 94 6.50 8.65 -1.92
N VAL A 95 5.81 7.52 -2.02
CA VAL A 95 5.02 7.13 -3.19
C VAL A 95 3.54 7.09 -2.84
N ARG A 96 2.71 7.44 -3.82
CA ARG A 96 1.26 7.37 -3.66
C ARG A 96 0.82 5.91 -3.75
N SER A 97 -0.12 5.50 -2.90
CA SER A 97 -0.64 4.13 -2.93
C SER A 97 -1.28 3.77 -4.27
N VAL A 98 -1.79 4.74 -5.03
CA VAL A 98 -2.32 4.51 -6.39
C VAL A 98 -1.23 4.08 -7.40
N ASP A 99 -0.02 4.63 -7.29
CA ASP A 99 1.10 4.24 -8.14
C ASP A 99 1.57 2.82 -7.75
N LEU A 100 1.59 2.49 -6.46
CA LEU A 100 1.89 1.14 -5.98
C LEU A 100 0.82 0.10 -6.36
N LEU A 101 -0.48 0.46 -6.32
CA LEU A 101 -1.57 -0.40 -6.79
C LEU A 101 -1.43 -0.67 -8.29
N LYS A 102 -1.15 0.36 -9.08
CA LYS A 102 -0.89 0.19 -10.51
C LYS A 102 0.30 -0.73 -10.75
N TRP A 103 1.38 -0.54 -10.00
CA TRP A 103 2.55 -1.41 -10.11
C TRP A 103 2.28 -2.84 -9.67
N ALA A 104 1.53 -3.07 -8.60
CA ALA A 104 1.06 -4.38 -8.18
C ALA A 104 0.29 -5.10 -9.31
N GLN A 105 -0.60 -4.39 -10.01
CA GLN A 105 -1.34 -4.94 -11.15
C GLN A 105 -0.44 -5.28 -12.34
N ILE A 106 0.55 -4.43 -12.61
CA ILE A 106 1.57 -4.66 -13.64
C ILE A 106 2.37 -5.92 -13.32
N LEU A 107 2.85 -6.04 -12.08
CA LEU A 107 3.63 -7.18 -11.62
C LEU A 107 2.80 -8.46 -11.64
N ALA A 108 1.56 -8.44 -11.16
CA ALA A 108 0.67 -9.60 -11.12
C ALA A 108 0.37 -10.23 -12.49
N LYS A 109 0.44 -9.45 -13.57
CA LYS A 109 0.25 -9.92 -14.95
C LYS A 109 1.52 -10.44 -15.60
N SER A 110 2.68 -10.23 -14.97
CA SER A 110 3.98 -10.59 -15.53
C SER A 110 4.38 -12.02 -15.13
N SER A 111 5.22 -12.65 -15.95
CA SER A 111 5.92 -13.88 -15.55
C SER A 111 7.01 -13.65 -14.50
N VAL A 112 7.19 -12.41 -14.03
CA VAL A 112 8.23 -11.98 -13.08
C VAL A 112 7.73 -12.06 -11.63
N VAL A 113 6.48 -12.47 -11.41
CA VAL A 113 5.98 -12.74 -10.06
C VAL A 113 6.81 -13.87 -9.44
N GLY A 114 7.67 -13.50 -8.51
CA GLY A 114 8.57 -14.41 -7.82
C GLY A 114 8.98 -13.85 -6.47
N LYS A 115 9.90 -14.56 -5.81
CA LYS A 115 10.39 -14.27 -4.45
C LYS A 115 10.61 -12.78 -4.17
N ASN A 116 11.27 -12.04 -5.06
CA ASN A 116 11.59 -10.63 -4.84
C ASN A 116 10.33 -9.73 -4.87
N VAL A 117 9.34 -10.05 -5.70
CA VAL A 117 8.05 -9.35 -5.71
C VAL A 117 7.29 -9.63 -4.40
N TRP A 118 7.31 -10.88 -3.94
CA TRP A 118 6.68 -11.25 -2.68
C TRP A 118 7.37 -10.64 -1.45
N LYS A 119 8.70 -10.61 -1.45
CA LYS A 119 9.53 -9.91 -0.46
C LYS A 119 9.18 -8.43 -0.42
N LEU A 120 9.20 -7.76 -1.57
CA LEU A 120 8.91 -6.32 -1.67
C LEU A 120 7.57 -5.94 -1.01
N PHE A 121 6.50 -6.69 -1.33
CA PHE A 121 5.15 -6.45 -0.78
C PHE A 121 4.93 -7.06 0.61
N ALA A 122 5.91 -7.79 1.15
CA ALA A 122 5.80 -8.53 2.41
C ALA A 122 4.54 -9.40 2.45
N VAL A 123 4.37 -10.25 1.43
CA VAL A 123 3.20 -11.14 1.32
C VAL A 123 3.30 -12.24 2.37
N ASP A 124 2.43 -12.22 3.37
CA ASP A 124 2.41 -13.21 4.47
C ASP A 124 1.48 -14.41 4.19
N GLY A 125 0.75 -14.38 3.07
CA GLY A 125 -0.22 -15.40 2.66
C GLY A 125 -1.53 -15.40 3.47
N SER A 126 -1.69 -14.52 4.47
CA SER A 126 -2.86 -14.48 5.36
C SER A 126 -4.16 -14.18 4.59
N VAL A 127 -4.09 -13.28 3.61
CA VAL A 127 -5.24 -12.87 2.76
C VAL A 127 -5.08 -13.31 1.29
N GLY A 128 -4.29 -14.37 1.06
CA GLY A 128 -3.94 -14.90 -0.25
C GLY A 128 -2.79 -14.14 -0.92
N ASN A 129 -2.64 -14.30 -2.24
CA ASN A 129 -1.46 -13.85 -2.99
C ASN A 129 -1.72 -12.60 -3.86
N ASP A 130 -2.87 -11.93 -3.69
CA ASP A 130 -3.20 -10.72 -4.43
C ASP A 130 -2.40 -9.53 -3.89
N LEU A 131 -1.40 -9.08 -4.66
CA LEU A 131 -0.51 -7.96 -4.33
C LEU A 131 -1.26 -6.68 -3.94
N ASN A 132 -2.45 -6.44 -4.51
CA ASN A 132 -3.21 -5.22 -4.20
C ASN A 132 -3.60 -5.14 -2.73
N LYS A 133 -3.79 -6.30 -2.07
CA LYS A 133 -4.15 -6.38 -0.65
C LYS A 133 -2.99 -6.02 0.28
N TYR A 134 -1.77 -5.98 -0.24
CA TYR A 134 -0.55 -5.73 0.52
C TYR A 134 0.05 -4.34 0.28
N VAL A 135 -0.53 -3.50 -0.59
CA VAL A 135 -0.03 -2.13 -0.82
C VAL A 135 -0.01 -1.29 0.46
N ASP A 136 -0.95 -1.52 1.38
CA ASP A 136 -0.97 -0.80 2.65
C ASP A 136 0.22 -1.17 3.55
N ARG A 137 0.97 -2.25 3.27
CA ARG A 137 2.18 -2.62 4.05
C ARG A 137 3.29 -1.56 3.94
N PHE A 138 3.27 -0.72 2.91
CA PHE A 138 4.22 0.39 2.72
C PHE A 138 3.89 1.65 3.54
N ARG A 139 2.72 1.69 4.22
CA ARG A 139 2.29 2.87 5.01
C ARG A 139 2.78 2.83 6.45
N TRP A 140 3.28 1.69 6.94
CA TRP A 140 3.63 1.51 8.35
C TRP A 140 5.12 1.77 8.55
N THR A 141 5.45 2.82 9.29
CA THR A 141 6.84 3.15 9.66
C THR A 141 7.17 2.78 11.10
N ASP A 142 6.16 2.42 11.91
CA ASP A 142 6.28 2.13 13.33
C ASP A 142 5.20 1.15 13.82
N GLY A 143 5.44 0.58 15.00
CA GLY A 143 4.51 -0.31 15.71
C GLY A 143 4.45 -1.75 15.18
N ILE A 144 3.41 -2.47 15.63
CA ILE A 144 3.28 -3.92 15.46
C ILE A 144 3.27 -4.38 13.99
N LYS A 145 2.68 -3.56 13.12
CA LYS A 145 2.56 -3.86 11.69
C LYS A 145 3.90 -3.72 10.98
N ALA A 146 4.67 -2.68 11.31
CA ALA A 146 6.00 -2.48 10.76
C ALA A 146 6.93 -3.63 11.17
N ILE A 147 6.87 -4.05 12.44
CA ILE A 147 7.60 -5.20 12.97
C ILE A 147 7.29 -6.47 12.19
N HIS A 148 5.99 -6.80 12.03
CA HIS A 148 5.58 -7.97 11.26
C HIS A 148 6.00 -7.88 9.79
N VAL A 149 5.82 -6.73 9.12
CA VAL A 149 6.23 -6.52 7.71
C VAL A 149 7.72 -6.74 7.53
N SER A 150 8.54 -6.24 8.46
CA SER A 150 9.99 -6.46 8.46
C SER A 150 10.33 -7.93 8.64
N ALA A 151 9.70 -8.62 9.59
CA ALA A 151 9.92 -10.04 9.83
C ALA A 151 9.51 -10.91 8.61
N VAL A 152 8.41 -10.58 7.92
CA VAL A 152 8.00 -11.27 6.69
C VAL A 152 9.03 -11.08 5.57
N ARG A 153 9.59 -9.88 5.42
CA ARG A 153 10.66 -9.62 4.43
C ARG A 153 11.91 -10.43 4.70
N MET A 154 12.28 -10.59 5.97
CA MET A 154 13.35 -11.46 6.44
C MET A 154 13.06 -12.93 6.14
N LEU A 155 11.83 -13.41 6.35
CA LEU A 155 11.46 -14.80 6.03
C LEU A 155 11.66 -15.14 4.56
N TYR A 156 11.47 -14.18 3.65
CA TYR A 156 11.79 -14.34 2.24
C TYR A 156 13.30 -14.45 1.93
N GLU A 157 14.18 -14.57 2.92
CA GLU A 157 15.54 -15.04 2.70
C GLU A 157 15.60 -16.57 2.66
N HIS A 158 14.68 -17.22 3.39
CA HIS A 158 14.59 -18.67 3.56
C HIS A 158 13.37 -19.30 2.86
N CYS A 159 12.35 -18.50 2.56
CA CYS A 159 11.13 -18.93 1.87
C CYS A 159 11.08 -18.36 0.45
N ASP A 160 10.44 -19.11 -0.46
CA ASP A 160 10.28 -18.74 -1.86
C ASP A 160 8.81 -18.42 -2.21
N THR A 161 7.85 -18.92 -1.42
CA THR A 161 6.41 -18.72 -1.68
C THR A 161 5.64 -18.16 -0.49
N PRO A 162 4.52 -17.43 -0.72
CA PRO A 162 3.62 -16.97 0.33
C PRO A 162 3.09 -18.09 1.24
N GLU A 163 2.88 -19.30 0.72
CA GLU A 163 2.36 -20.43 1.48
C GLU A 163 3.39 -20.93 2.51
N GLN A 164 4.67 -20.93 2.16
CA GLN A 164 5.75 -21.26 3.10
C GLN A 164 5.83 -20.21 4.22
N VAL A 165 5.82 -18.93 3.85
CA VAL A 165 5.83 -17.83 4.83
C VAL A 165 4.61 -17.93 5.76
N LYS A 166 3.43 -18.18 5.21
CA LYS A 166 2.20 -18.38 5.98
C LYS A 166 2.35 -19.50 6.99
N SER A 167 2.86 -20.66 6.58
CA SER A 167 3.09 -21.79 7.48
C SER A 167 4.04 -21.44 8.61
N VAL A 168 5.13 -20.72 8.33
CA VAL A 168 6.09 -20.28 9.35
C VAL A 168 5.44 -19.32 10.35
N VAL A 169 4.68 -18.34 9.85
CA VAL A 169 3.97 -17.37 10.70
C VAL A 169 2.92 -18.07 11.55
N GLU A 170 2.14 -18.99 10.99
CA GLU A 170 1.13 -19.77 11.73
C GLU A 170 1.79 -20.63 12.81
N ASN A 171 2.89 -21.32 12.50
CA ASN A 171 3.66 -22.10 13.47
C ASN A 171 4.19 -21.21 14.61
N ALA A 172 4.70 -20.03 14.30
CA ALA A 172 5.19 -19.08 15.29
C ALA A 172 4.07 -18.56 16.21
N LEU A 173 2.92 -18.23 15.63
CA LEU A 173 1.75 -17.77 16.38
C LEU A 173 1.15 -18.91 17.22
N GLU A 174 1.22 -20.16 16.77
CA GLU A 174 0.77 -21.32 17.55
C GLU A 174 1.83 -21.85 18.52
N GLN A 175 3.01 -21.21 18.58
CA GLN A 175 4.15 -21.60 19.42
C GLN A 175 4.61 -23.04 19.20
N LYS A 176 4.54 -23.50 17.94
CA LYS A 176 5.04 -24.81 17.52
C LYS A 176 6.56 -24.79 17.41
N GLU A 177 7.19 -25.95 17.66
CA GLU A 177 8.63 -26.13 17.46
C GLU A 177 8.96 -26.17 15.95
N ASP A 178 9.40 -25.04 15.42
CA ASP A 178 9.87 -24.88 14.05
C ASP A 178 11.00 -23.85 14.06
N SER A 179 12.14 -24.21 13.46
CA SER A 179 13.34 -23.35 13.48
C SER A 179 13.14 -22.01 12.79
N LEU A 180 12.37 -21.95 11.69
CA LEU A 180 12.06 -20.70 10.99
C LEU A 180 10.98 -19.92 11.73
N ALA A 181 10.05 -20.62 12.40
CA ALA A 181 9.10 -19.97 13.30
C ALA A 181 9.83 -19.26 14.45
N GLN A 182 10.89 -19.87 14.99
CA GLN A 182 11.71 -19.23 16.02
C GLN A 182 12.42 -17.98 15.48
N VAL A 183 12.97 -18.02 14.26
CA VAL A 183 13.54 -16.82 13.59
C VAL A 183 12.49 -15.70 13.50
N TYR A 184 11.26 -16.02 13.13
CA TYR A 184 10.18 -15.05 13.10
C TYR A 184 9.87 -14.50 14.50
N VAL A 185 9.76 -15.36 15.53
CA VAL A 185 9.54 -14.95 16.93
C VAL A 185 10.66 -14.04 17.43
N ASP A 186 11.91 -14.32 17.09
CA ASP A 186 13.07 -13.51 17.48
C ASP A 186 13.03 -12.12 16.81
N CYS A 187 12.57 -12.06 15.56
CA CYS A 187 12.40 -10.79 14.84
C CYS A 187 11.26 -9.94 15.42
N VAL A 188 10.12 -10.56 15.75
CA VAL A 188 8.93 -9.81 16.19
C VAL A 188 8.89 -9.56 17.70
N GLY A 189 9.55 -10.39 18.50
CA GLY A 189 9.46 -10.41 19.96
C GLY A 189 8.23 -11.16 20.47
N LYS A 190 8.42 -11.98 21.51
CA LYS A 190 7.34 -12.81 22.09
C LYS A 190 6.13 -11.99 22.57
N ASP A 191 6.38 -10.81 23.13
CA ASP A 191 5.35 -9.93 23.68
C ASP A 191 4.39 -9.37 22.61
N ASN A 192 4.83 -9.38 21.34
CA ASN A 192 4.11 -8.81 20.21
C ASN A 192 3.22 -9.84 19.49
N LEU A 193 3.39 -11.14 19.74
CA LEU A 193 2.74 -12.22 18.99
C LEU A 193 1.21 -12.16 19.07
N ASP A 194 0.65 -11.90 20.26
CA ASP A 194 -0.80 -11.84 20.44
C ASP A 194 -1.44 -10.65 19.71
N GLU A 195 -0.75 -9.52 19.66
CA GLU A 195 -1.24 -8.35 18.93
C GLU A 195 -1.17 -8.57 17.42
N ILE A 196 -0.09 -9.19 16.93
CA ILE A 196 0.03 -9.60 15.53
C ILE A 196 -1.09 -10.58 15.16
N ARG A 197 -1.35 -11.60 15.99
CA ARG A 197 -2.41 -12.60 15.76
C ARG A 197 -3.76 -11.91 15.59
N LYS A 198 -4.15 -11.05 16.54
CA LYS A 198 -5.42 -10.30 16.50
C LYS A 198 -5.54 -9.43 15.26
N TRP A 199 -4.45 -8.80 14.85
CA TRP A 199 -4.44 -7.96 13.66
C TRP A 199 -4.60 -8.78 12.37
N LEU A 200 -3.89 -9.89 12.22
CA LEU A 200 -4.01 -10.77 11.06
C LEU A 200 -5.42 -11.39 10.97
N GLU A 201 -5.98 -11.85 12.09
CA GLU A 201 -7.36 -12.33 12.17
C GLU A 201 -8.36 -11.27 11.69
N LYS A 202 -8.20 -10.02 12.15
CA LYS A 202 -9.03 -8.89 11.71
C LYS A 202 -8.91 -8.67 10.20
N MET A 203 -7.69 -8.69 9.65
CA MET A 203 -7.47 -8.55 8.21
C MET A 203 -8.19 -9.64 7.41
N VAL A 204 -8.11 -10.89 7.84
CA VAL A 204 -8.79 -12.02 7.20
C VAL A 204 -10.31 -11.85 7.22
N VAL A 205 -10.87 -11.41 8.35
CA VAL A 205 -12.31 -11.16 8.49
C VAL A 205 -12.76 -10.02 7.57
N ASP A 206 -12.00 -8.92 7.52
CA ASP A 206 -12.35 -7.76 6.70
C ASP A 206 -12.25 -8.09 5.20
N ASP A 207 -11.27 -8.88 4.77
CA ASP A 207 -11.15 -9.37 3.39
C ASP A 207 -12.37 -10.23 2.99
N LYS A 208 -12.78 -11.17 3.85
CA LYS A 208 -13.98 -12.00 3.62
C LYS A 208 -15.24 -11.14 3.48
N LYS A 209 -15.41 -10.10 4.31
CA LYS A 209 -16.55 -9.17 4.20
C LYS A 209 -16.56 -8.42 2.87
N ILE A 210 -15.39 -8.01 2.36
CA ILE A 210 -15.26 -7.33 1.07
C ILE A 210 -15.70 -8.26 -0.06
N ILE A 211 -15.28 -9.53 -0.03
CA ILE A 211 -15.67 -10.54 -1.03
C ILE A 211 -17.20 -10.73 -1.05
N VAL A 212 -17.83 -10.91 0.11
CA VAL A 212 -19.29 -11.08 0.22
C VAL A 212 -20.04 -9.85 -0.32
N LYS A 213 -19.58 -8.63 0.02
CA LYS A 213 -20.17 -7.39 -0.49
C LYS A 213 -20.10 -7.31 -2.02
N ARG A 214 -18.95 -7.67 -2.62
CA ARG A 214 -18.77 -7.70 -4.08
C ARG A 214 -19.71 -8.70 -4.75
N GLN A 215 -19.83 -9.92 -4.19
CA GLN A 215 -20.75 -10.94 -4.70
C GLN A 215 -22.21 -10.47 -4.64
N ASN A 216 -22.63 -9.86 -3.53
CA ASN A 216 -23.99 -9.32 -3.39
C ASN A 216 -24.27 -8.17 -4.35
N LYS A 217 -23.29 -7.28 -4.60
CA LYS A 217 -23.42 -6.20 -5.59
C LYS A 217 -23.57 -6.74 -7.01
N ASN A 218 -22.76 -7.74 -7.38
CA ASN A 218 -22.85 -8.37 -8.70
C ASN A 218 -24.17 -9.14 -8.89
N ARG A 219 -24.67 -9.81 -7.84
CA ARG A 219 -25.99 -10.47 -7.87
C ARG A 219 -27.13 -9.46 -8.02
N LYS A 220 -27.03 -8.29 -7.39
CA LYS A 220 -28.01 -7.21 -7.57
C LYS A 220 -28.00 -6.67 -9.00
N ARG A 221 -26.82 -6.39 -9.57
CA ARG A 221 -26.69 -5.94 -10.97
C ARG A 221 -27.31 -6.92 -11.96
N ARG A 222 -26.94 -8.21 -11.87
CA ARG A 222 -27.53 -9.25 -12.73
C ARG A 222 -29.05 -9.32 -12.63
N LYS A 223 -29.63 -9.17 -11.44
CA LYS A 223 -31.09 -9.11 -11.27
C LYS A 223 -31.71 -7.88 -11.94
N THR A 224 -31.04 -6.73 -11.89
CA THR A 224 -31.52 -5.51 -12.55
C THR A 224 -31.43 -5.64 -14.06
N ASP A 225 -30.32 -6.17 -14.58
CA ASP A 225 -30.12 -6.41 -16.02
C ASP A 225 -31.17 -7.40 -16.57
N THR A 226 -31.49 -8.49 -15.84
CA THR A 226 -32.55 -9.44 -16.25
C THR A 226 -33.95 -8.82 -16.23
N ILE A 227 -34.25 -7.92 -15.28
CA ILE A 227 -35.55 -7.22 -15.22
C ILE A 227 -35.67 -6.22 -16.38
N GLU A 228 -34.59 -5.52 -16.75
CA GLU A 228 -34.58 -4.61 -17.90
C GLU A 228 -34.72 -5.37 -19.24
N GLU A 229 -34.14 -6.57 -19.34
CA GLU A 229 -34.25 -7.45 -20.51
C GLU A 229 -35.67 -8.04 -20.66
N GLU A 230 -36.31 -8.44 -19.54
CA GLU A 230 -37.71 -8.89 -19.53
C GLU A 230 -38.71 -7.76 -19.85
N LEU A 231 -38.44 -6.52 -19.40
CA LEU A 231 -39.28 -5.35 -19.70
C LEU A 231 -39.13 -4.88 -21.16
N SER A 232 -37.95 -5.04 -21.76
CA SER A 232 -37.71 -4.71 -23.18
C SER A 232 -38.34 -5.72 -24.13
N ASN A 233 -38.39 -7.01 -23.76
CA ASN A 233 -39.00 -8.06 -24.58
C ASN A 233 -40.52 -8.15 -24.41
N GLY A 234 -41.08 -7.64 -23.30
CA GLY A 234 -42.52 -7.60 -23.04
C GLY A 234 -43.27 -6.44 -23.73
N SER A 235 -42.56 -5.52 -24.40
CA SER A 235 -43.18 -4.38 -25.10
C SER A 235 -43.35 -4.56 -26.61
N GLU A 236 -42.77 -5.60 -27.22
CA GLU A 236 -42.92 -5.84 -28.67
C GLU A 236 -44.17 -6.66 -29.04
N ASP A 237 -44.81 -7.35 -28.09
CA ASP A 237 -45.96 -8.24 -28.34
C ASP A 237 -47.34 -7.59 -28.06
N ALA A 238 -47.41 -6.27 -27.83
CA ALA A 238 -48.65 -5.57 -27.44
C ALA A 238 -49.31 -4.73 -28.56
N GLU A 239 -48.84 -4.82 -29.81
CA GLU A 239 -49.39 -4.10 -30.97
C GLU A 239 -49.92 -5.04 -32.07
N GLU A 240 -50.75 -6.04 -31.73
CA GLU A 240 -51.56 -6.70 -32.75
C GLU A 240 -52.85 -7.25 -32.15
N ASN A 241 -53.91 -6.42 -32.16
CA ASN A 241 -55.32 -6.81 -32.27
C ASN A 241 -56.22 -5.61 -31.91
N LEU A 242 -56.35 -4.66 -32.83
CA LEU A 242 -57.52 -3.76 -32.85
C LEU A 242 -58.45 -4.25 -33.98
N PRO A 243 -59.71 -4.60 -33.69
CA PRO A 243 -60.64 -5.06 -34.71
C PRO A 243 -61.05 -3.88 -35.58
N GLU A 244 -60.94 -4.06 -36.90
CA GLU A 244 -61.45 -3.11 -37.89
C GLU A 244 -62.97 -2.95 -37.73
N MET A 245 -63.43 -1.69 -37.64
CA MET A 245 -64.83 -1.29 -37.84
C MET A 245 -64.97 -0.58 -39.18
#